data_AF-A0A222SJ27-F1
#
_entry.id   AF-A0A222SJ27-F1
#
_cell.length_a   1.000
_cell.length_b   1.000
_cell.length_c   1.000
_cell.angle_alpha   90.00
_cell.angle_beta   90.00
_cell.angle_gamma   90.00
#
_symmetry.space_group_name_H-M   'P 1'
#
loop_
_entity.id
_entity.type
_entity.pdbx_description
1 polymer ?
#
loop_
_entity_poly.entity_id
_entity_poly.type
_entity_poly.pdbx_seq_one_letter_code
_entity_poly.pdbx_strand_id
1 'polypeptide(L)'
;MVEPASFWKELSSGGLYGDSDSLRDYAAPLVGVVQIVKFPLIGVPRAAMVYGLINFVLDIAVLYLLTGVFGALAGEEPESAAPLRASVLPCFALTPFWVAEPLFFVDRWGSFIACGALLHVLVIVNVGMGVLRAGGEPLAAKRYYPLQAVTAISLSLGFVLMSGVMRILNV
;
A
#
# COMPACT_ATOMS: atom_id res chain seq x y z
N MET A 1 19.47 6.07 -10.42
CA MET A 1 18.78 5.39 -9.31
C MET A 1 18.14 6.48 -8.48
N VAL A 2 16.81 6.53 -8.40
CA VAL A 2 16.12 7.51 -7.55
C VAL A 2 16.26 7.03 -6.11
N GLU A 3 16.89 7.82 -5.24
CA GLU A 3 16.99 7.47 -3.83
C GLU A 3 15.60 7.58 -3.19
N PRO A 4 15.11 6.56 -2.47
CA PRO A 4 13.78 6.60 -1.86
C PRO A 4 13.57 7.86 -1.00
N ALA A 5 14.61 8.33 -0.32
CA ALA A 5 14.58 9.55 0.47
C ALA A 5 14.38 10.83 -0.37
N SER A 6 14.94 10.90 -1.58
CA SER A 6 14.78 12.07 -2.45
C SER A 6 13.34 12.19 -2.98
N PHE A 7 12.72 11.06 -3.32
CA PHE A 7 11.30 11.02 -3.71
C PHE A 7 10.40 11.55 -2.59
N TRP A 8 10.57 11.07 -1.35
CA TRP A 8 9.76 11.52 -0.22
C TRP A 8 9.96 12.99 0.12
N LYS A 9 11.17 13.50 -0.07
CA LYS A 9 11.50 14.92 0.14
C LYS A 9 10.87 15.83 -0.93
N GLU A 10 10.80 15.37 -2.17
CA GLU A 10 10.12 16.08 -3.25
C GLU A 10 8.59 16.06 -3.07
N LEU A 11 8.05 14.92 -2.65
CA LEU A 11 6.63 14.78 -2.33
C LEU A 11 6.23 15.69 -1.15
N SER A 12 7.04 15.73 -0.09
CA SER A 12 6.77 16.57 1.09
C SER A 12 6.97 18.06 0.84
N SER A 13 7.71 18.46 -0.18
CA SER A 13 7.89 19.88 -0.55
C SER A 13 6.80 20.42 -1.47
N GLY A 14 5.77 19.62 -1.79
CA GLY A 14 4.70 20.03 -2.71
C GLY A 14 5.11 19.98 -4.17
N GLY A 15 6.03 19.06 -4.54
CA GLY A 15 6.46 18.82 -5.91
C GLY A 15 5.36 18.21 -6.79
N LEU A 16 5.74 17.30 -7.70
CA LEU A 16 4.91 16.72 -8.78
C LEU A 16 3.47 16.27 -8.41
N TYR A 17 3.17 16.01 -7.13
CA TYR A 17 1.88 15.52 -6.67
C TYR A 17 1.19 16.42 -5.62
N GLY A 18 1.68 17.65 -5.40
CA GLY A 18 1.20 18.55 -4.35
C GLY A 18 -0.31 18.90 -4.43
N ASP A 19 -0.87 18.95 -5.64
CA ASP A 19 -2.27 19.28 -5.91
C ASP A 19 -3.11 18.09 -6.41
N SER A 20 -2.49 16.92 -6.61
CA SER A 20 -3.16 15.74 -7.19
C SER A 20 -3.68 14.80 -6.10
N ASP A 21 -4.86 14.21 -6.31
CA ASP A 21 -5.37 13.16 -5.45
C ASP A 21 -4.61 11.87 -5.75
N SER A 22 -3.52 11.61 -5.02
CA SER A 22 -2.64 10.45 -5.25
C SER A 22 -3.36 9.10 -5.14
N LEU A 23 -4.49 9.05 -4.43
CA LEU A 23 -5.32 7.87 -4.34
C LEU A 23 -6.03 7.61 -5.67
N ARG A 24 -6.66 8.65 -6.22
CA ARG A 24 -7.44 8.59 -7.45
C ARG A 24 -6.58 8.56 -8.72
N ASP A 25 -5.53 9.37 -8.75
CA ASP A 25 -4.75 9.64 -9.96
C ASP A 25 -3.60 8.64 -10.15
N TYR A 26 -3.18 7.95 -9.09
CA TYR A 26 -2.09 6.98 -9.12
C TYR A 26 -2.49 5.60 -8.58
N ALA A 27 -2.90 5.50 -7.32
CA ALA A 27 -3.02 4.20 -6.66
C ALA A 27 -4.16 3.34 -7.23
N ALA A 28 -5.37 3.89 -7.39
CA ALA A 28 -6.50 3.14 -7.93
C ALA A 28 -6.28 2.65 -9.38
N PRO A 29 -5.77 3.47 -10.32
CA PRO A 29 -5.39 2.99 -11.65
C PRO A 29 -4.34 1.88 -11.62
N LEU A 30 -3.30 2.03 -10.78
CA LEU A 30 -2.23 1.04 -10.66
C LEU A 30 -2.78 -0.31 -10.16
N VAL A 31 -3.58 -0.30 -9.09
CA VAL A 31 -4.26 -1.51 -8.59
C VAL A 31 -5.11 -2.13 -9.70
N GLY A 32 -5.89 -1.34 -10.43
CA GLY A 32 -6.70 -1.83 -11.56
C GLY A 32 -5.87 -2.53 -12.64
N VAL A 33 -4.75 -1.93 -13.06
CA VAL A 33 -3.83 -2.53 -14.05
C VAL A 33 -3.25 -3.85 -13.54
N VAL A 34 -2.81 -3.89 -12.28
CA VAL A 34 -2.29 -5.10 -11.65
C VAL A 34 -3.32 -6.24 -11.67
N GLN A 35 -4.60 -5.94 -11.41
CA GLN A 35 -5.65 -6.97 -11.45
C GLN A 35 -5.85 -7.55 -12.86
N ILE A 36 -5.76 -6.71 -13.90
CA ILE A 36 -5.87 -7.17 -15.30
C ILE A 36 -4.70 -8.13 -15.65
N VAL A 37 -3.49 -7.82 -15.19
CA VAL A 37 -2.30 -8.66 -15.42
C VAL A 37 -2.42 -10.05 -14.78
N LYS A 38 -3.30 -10.24 -13.79
CA LYS A 38 -3.53 -11.55 -13.15
C LYS A 38 -4.40 -12.49 -13.98
N PHE A 39 -5.25 -11.97 -14.88
CA PHE A 39 -6.20 -12.80 -15.60
C PHE A 39 -5.56 -13.92 -16.43
N PRO A 40 -4.46 -13.70 -17.17
CA PRO A 40 -3.76 -14.77 -17.87
C PRO A 40 -3.17 -15.84 -16.95
N LEU A 41 -2.83 -15.50 -15.70
CA LEU A 41 -2.20 -16.42 -14.75
C LEU A 41 -3.19 -17.42 -14.15
N ILE A 42 -4.45 -17.03 -14.03
CA ILE A 42 -5.51 -17.86 -13.44
C ILE A 42 -6.05 -18.91 -14.45
N GLY A 43 -5.96 -18.62 -15.75
CA GLY A 43 -6.35 -19.56 -16.82
C GLY A 43 -7.85 -19.85 -16.95
N VAL A 44 -8.66 -19.60 -15.92
CA VAL A 44 -10.12 -19.79 -15.91
C VAL A 44 -10.84 -18.44 -15.90
N PRO A 45 -11.44 -17.97 -17.02
CA PRO A 45 -11.93 -16.60 -17.16
C PRO A 45 -12.94 -16.17 -16.09
N ARG A 46 -13.91 -17.04 -15.74
CA ARG A 46 -14.93 -16.70 -14.73
C ARG A 46 -14.35 -16.58 -13.33
N ALA A 47 -13.49 -17.52 -12.94
CA ALA A 47 -12.85 -17.48 -11.63
C ALA A 47 -11.87 -16.31 -11.53
N ALA A 48 -11.14 -16.01 -12.61
CA ALA A 48 -10.24 -14.86 -12.72
C ALA A 48 -10.96 -13.53 -12.50
N MET A 49 -12.13 -13.35 -13.13
CA MET A 49 -12.93 -12.13 -12.96
C MET A 49 -13.44 -11.98 -11.53
N VAL A 50 -13.98 -13.04 -10.93
CA VAL A 50 -14.51 -13.01 -9.56
C VAL A 50 -13.38 -12.75 -8.57
N TYR A 51 -12.27 -13.46 -8.71
CA TYR A 51 -11.07 -13.25 -7.90
C TYR A 51 -10.56 -11.81 -8.03
N GLY A 52 -10.36 -11.33 -9.26
CA GLY A 52 -9.84 -9.99 -9.51
C GLY A 52 -10.73 -8.89 -8.95
N LEU A 53 -12.06 -9.05 -9.00
CA LEU A 53 -13.00 -8.10 -8.39
C LEU A 53 -12.90 -8.09 -6.86
N ILE A 54 -12.94 -9.27 -6.22
CA ILE A 54 -12.82 -9.37 -4.76
C ILE A 54 -11.49 -8.78 -4.30
N ASN A 55 -10.44 -9.10 -5.04
CA ASN A 55 -9.10 -8.68 -4.72
C ASN A 55 -8.89 -7.17 -4.90
N PHE A 56 -9.41 -6.60 -5.99
CA PHE A 56 -9.48 -5.15 -6.18
C PHE A 56 -10.16 -4.47 -5.00
N VAL A 57 -11.30 -4.98 -4.54
CA VAL A 57 -12.02 -4.42 -3.40
C VAL A 57 -11.19 -4.52 -2.12
N LEU A 58 -10.50 -5.63 -1.89
CA LEU A 58 -9.62 -5.81 -0.73
C LEU A 58 -8.44 -4.83 -0.75
N ASP A 59 -7.76 -4.68 -1.89
CA ASP A 59 -6.63 -3.75 -2.03
C ASP A 59 -7.06 -2.31 -1.79
N ILE A 60 -8.18 -1.89 -2.38
CA ILE A 60 -8.74 -0.56 -2.17
C ILE A 60 -9.17 -0.39 -0.70
N ALA A 61 -9.81 -1.37 -0.08
CA ALA A 61 -10.19 -1.29 1.32
C ALA A 61 -8.97 -1.15 2.25
N VAL A 62 -7.91 -1.92 2.02
CA VAL A 62 -6.64 -1.81 2.76
C VAL A 62 -6.02 -0.44 2.56
N LEU A 63 -5.98 0.06 1.33
CA LEU A 63 -5.44 1.37 1.00
C LEU A 63 -6.22 2.50 1.69
N TYR A 64 -7.55 2.48 1.66
CA TYR A 64 -8.38 3.48 2.36
C TYR A 64 -8.22 3.40 3.88
N LEU A 65 -8.16 2.18 4.44
CA LEU A 65 -7.92 1.97 5.86
C LEU A 65 -6.57 2.57 6.27
N LEU A 66 -5.50 2.26 5.55
CA LEU A 66 -4.17 2.79 5.85
C LEU A 66 -4.11 4.31 5.65
N THR A 67 -4.65 4.83 4.55
CA THR A 67 -4.75 6.28 4.30
C THR A 67 -5.44 7.01 5.45
N GLY A 68 -6.58 6.47 5.92
CA GLY A 68 -7.33 7.02 7.06
C GLY A 68 -6.57 6.92 8.38
N VAL A 69 -5.93 5.79 8.67
CA VAL A 69 -5.12 5.60 9.89
C VAL A 69 -3.90 6.52 9.89
N PHE A 70 -3.20 6.66 8.76
CA PHE A 70 -2.07 7.58 8.63
C PHE A 70 -2.51 9.04 8.77
N GLY A 71 -3.65 9.42 8.19
CA GLY A 71 -4.21 10.76 8.36
C GLY A 71 -4.62 11.06 9.81
N ALA A 72 -5.32 10.13 10.46
CA ALA A 72 -5.77 10.29 11.86
C ALA A 72 -4.60 10.33 12.85
N LEU A 73 -3.61 9.46 12.68
CA LEU A 73 -2.46 9.39 13.58
C LEU A 73 -1.42 10.48 13.33
N ALA A 74 -1.40 11.12 12.16
CA ALA A 74 -0.55 12.27 11.86
C ALA A 74 -1.19 13.63 12.24
N GLY A 75 -2.52 13.71 12.32
CA GLY A 75 -3.26 14.98 12.41
C GLY A 75 -3.74 15.45 13.78
N GLU A 76 -3.25 14.94 14.92
CA GLU A 76 -3.74 15.38 16.24
C GLU A 76 -3.13 16.68 16.79
N GLU A 77 -2.36 17.45 16.01
CA GLU A 77 -1.97 18.82 16.42
C GLU A 77 -2.85 19.87 15.70
N PRO A 78 -3.62 20.69 16.45
CA PRO A 78 -4.74 21.49 15.91
C PRO A 78 -4.36 22.73 15.08
N GLU A 79 -3.08 23.01 14.80
CA GLU A 79 -2.67 24.27 14.15
C GLU A 79 -1.82 24.17 12.89
N SER A 80 -1.36 22.98 12.46
CA SER A 80 -0.54 22.89 11.24
C SER A 80 -1.30 22.28 10.07
N ALA A 81 -1.26 22.97 8.92
CA ALA A 81 -1.88 22.59 7.64
C ALA A 81 -1.27 21.31 6.99
N ALA A 82 -0.69 20.41 7.77
CA ALA A 82 0.12 19.29 7.32
C ALA A 82 -0.51 17.87 7.30
N PRO A 83 -1.78 17.59 7.73
CA PRO A 83 -2.27 16.21 7.85
C PRO A 83 -2.40 15.48 6.50
N LEU A 84 -2.42 16.21 5.38
CA LEU A 84 -2.57 15.65 4.03
C LEU A 84 -1.32 14.90 3.52
N ARG A 85 -0.13 15.13 4.10
CA ARG A 85 1.12 14.57 3.56
C ARG A 85 1.37 13.13 4.01
N ALA A 86 0.99 12.80 5.24
CA ALA A 86 1.15 11.44 5.77
C ALA A 86 0.12 10.45 5.21
N SER A 87 -1.09 10.91 4.92
CA SER A 87 -2.16 10.07 4.34
C SER A 87 -1.85 9.58 2.93
N VAL A 88 -0.99 10.28 2.19
CA VAL A 88 -0.55 9.89 0.84
C VAL A 88 0.50 8.77 0.87
N LEU A 89 1.23 8.59 1.98
CA LEU A 89 2.32 7.61 2.09
C LEU A 89 1.90 6.17 1.69
N PRO A 90 0.75 5.62 2.14
CA PRO A 90 0.31 4.29 1.72
C PRO A 90 0.09 4.15 0.21
N CYS A 91 -0.34 5.22 -0.48
CA CYS A 91 -0.59 5.19 -1.92
C CYS A 91 0.67 4.76 -2.70
N PHE A 92 1.83 5.26 -2.30
CA PHE A 92 3.10 4.91 -2.94
C PHE A 92 3.75 3.68 -2.30
N ALA A 93 3.70 3.57 -0.97
CA ALA A 93 4.40 2.52 -0.24
C ALA A 93 3.89 1.11 -0.56
N LEU A 94 2.60 0.96 -0.89
CA LEU A 94 1.99 -0.33 -1.23
C LEU A 94 2.32 -0.81 -2.65
N THR A 95 2.91 0.03 -3.49
CA THR A 95 3.25 -0.28 -4.89
C THR A 95 4.00 -1.61 -5.07
N PRO A 96 5.07 -1.92 -4.32
CA PRO A 96 5.77 -3.19 -4.47
C PRO A 96 4.90 -4.40 -4.13
N PHE A 97 3.93 -4.24 -3.22
CA PHE A 97 3.02 -5.31 -2.85
C PHE A 97 2.05 -5.63 -3.98
N TRP A 98 1.41 -4.60 -4.57
CA TRP A 98 0.53 -4.78 -5.73
C TRP A 98 1.29 -5.33 -6.94
N VAL A 99 2.50 -4.84 -7.21
CA VAL A 99 3.30 -5.31 -8.35
C VAL A 99 3.76 -6.76 -8.17
N ALA A 100 4.07 -7.18 -6.94
CA ALA A 100 4.47 -8.56 -6.64
C ALA A 100 3.30 -9.54 -6.57
N GLU A 101 2.08 -9.02 -6.40
CA GLU A 101 0.87 -9.78 -6.16
C GLU A 101 0.54 -10.86 -7.21
N PRO A 102 0.71 -10.62 -8.53
CA PRO A 102 0.53 -11.67 -9.54
C PRO A 102 1.45 -12.88 -9.34
N LEU A 103 2.53 -12.74 -8.57
CA LEU A 103 3.45 -13.84 -8.26
C LEU A 103 3.05 -14.61 -6.98
N PHE A 104 2.01 -14.18 -6.27
CA PHE A 104 1.53 -14.89 -5.07
C PHE A 104 0.90 -16.25 -5.42
N PHE A 105 0.53 -16.46 -6.67
CA PHE A 105 0.02 -17.73 -7.20
C PHE A 105 1.11 -18.80 -7.38
N VAL A 106 2.39 -18.47 -7.22
CA VAL A 106 3.48 -19.42 -7.48
C VAL A 106 3.62 -20.40 -6.32
N ASP A 107 2.78 -21.45 -6.29
CA ASP A 107 2.82 -22.60 -5.37
C ASP A 107 3.40 -22.26 -3.97
N ARG A 108 4.49 -22.93 -3.56
CA ARG A 108 5.17 -22.71 -2.27
C ARG A 108 5.94 -21.40 -2.20
N TRP A 109 6.25 -20.77 -3.32
CA TRP A 109 7.01 -19.53 -3.40
C TRP A 109 6.15 -18.28 -3.19
N GLY A 110 4.84 -18.37 -3.42
CA GLY A 110 3.90 -17.26 -3.29
C GLY A 110 3.96 -16.61 -1.91
N SER A 111 4.00 -17.41 -0.84
CA SER A 111 4.17 -16.92 0.53
C SER A 111 5.52 -16.25 0.77
N PHE A 112 6.61 -16.75 0.17
CA PHE A 112 7.93 -16.12 0.29
C PHE A 112 7.95 -14.77 -0.41
N ILE A 113 7.34 -14.68 -1.60
CA ILE A 113 7.24 -13.43 -2.35
C ILE A 113 6.35 -12.42 -1.62
N ALA A 114 5.21 -12.86 -1.06
CA ALA A 114 4.32 -12.00 -0.26
C ALA A 114 5.03 -11.47 0.99
N CYS A 115 5.78 -12.31 1.71
CA CYS A 115 6.61 -11.87 2.83
C CYS A 115 7.68 -10.85 2.40
N GLY A 116 8.38 -11.11 1.28
CA GLY A 116 9.38 -10.19 0.75
C GLY A 116 8.78 -8.83 0.35
N ALA A 117 7.63 -8.85 -0.32
CA ALA A 117 6.91 -7.65 -0.71
C ALA A 117 6.43 -6.86 0.51
N LEU A 118 5.87 -7.54 1.52
CA LEU A 118 5.47 -6.92 2.79
C LEU A 118 6.67 -6.26 3.49
N LEU A 119 7.79 -6.97 3.62
CA LEU A 119 9.02 -6.39 4.20
C LEU A 119 9.47 -5.15 3.44
N HIS A 120 9.38 -5.18 2.11
CA HIS A 120 9.73 -4.05 1.27
C HIS A 120 8.79 -2.85 1.53
N VAL A 121 7.48 -3.08 1.65
CA VAL A 121 6.53 -2.03 2.06
C VAL A 121 6.93 -1.44 3.42
N LEU A 122 7.22 -2.27 4.43
CA LEU A 122 7.60 -1.78 5.76
C LEU A 122 8.89 -0.94 5.72
N VAL A 123 9.85 -1.30 4.87
CA VAL A 123 11.06 -0.50 4.64
C VAL A 123 10.72 0.84 4.00
N ILE A 124 9.89 0.87 2.96
CA ILE A 124 9.48 2.12 2.30
C ILE A 124 8.70 3.02 3.27
N VAL A 125 7.78 2.44 4.04
CA VAL A 125 7.03 3.15 5.08
C VAL A 125 7.97 3.71 6.15
N ASN A 126 8.98 2.95 6.59
CA ASN A 126 9.98 3.41 7.54
C ASN A 126 10.74 4.63 6.99
N VAL A 127 11.25 4.51 5.77
CA VAL A 127 12.03 5.58 5.13
C VAL A 127 11.17 6.83 4.93
N GLY A 128 9.95 6.69 4.41
CA GLY A 128 9.08 7.83 4.16
C GLY A 128 8.62 8.51 5.46
N MET A 129 8.27 7.74 6.51
CA MET A 129 8.01 8.31 7.84
C MET A 129 9.24 9.01 8.42
N GLY A 130 10.45 8.47 8.22
CA GLY A 130 11.69 9.09 8.64
C GLY A 130 11.94 10.44 7.97
N VAL A 131 11.67 10.54 6.67
CA VAL A 131 11.78 11.79 5.91
C VAL A 131 10.71 12.81 6.34
N LEU A 132 9.47 12.39 6.52
CA LEU A 132 8.39 13.26 7.01
C LEU A 132 8.72 13.84 8.40
N ARG A 133 9.22 12.99 9.31
CA ARG A 133 9.68 13.42 10.64
C ARG A 133 10.85 14.40 10.59
N ALA A 134 11.83 14.16 9.70
CA ALA A 134 12.95 15.08 9.51
C ALA A 134 12.51 16.42 8.86
N GLY A 135 11.42 16.39 8.08
CA GLY A 135 10.81 17.57 7.46
C GLY A 135 9.95 18.42 8.39
N GLY A 136 9.88 18.09 9.69
CA GLY A 136 9.15 18.87 10.69
C GLY A 136 7.68 18.48 10.87
N GLU A 137 7.22 17.39 10.27
CA GLU A 137 5.87 16.86 10.52
C GLU A 137 5.77 16.38 11.98
N PRO A 138 4.67 16.70 12.71
CA PRO A 138 4.43 16.27 14.09
C PRO A 138 4.06 14.77 14.18
N LEU A 139 4.87 13.90 13.58
CA LEU A 139 4.83 12.46 13.81
C LEU A 139 5.47 12.19 15.18
N ALA A 140 4.62 12.14 16.22
CA ALA A 140 5.06 11.75 17.55
C ALA A 140 5.83 10.43 17.46
N ALA A 141 7.05 10.38 17.98
CA ALA A 141 7.94 9.21 17.91
C ALA A 141 7.26 7.90 18.42
N LYS A 142 6.25 8.03 19.28
CA LYS A 142 5.43 6.92 19.81
C LYS A 142 4.44 6.32 18.81
N ARG A 143 4.08 7.03 17.72
CA ARG A 143 3.11 6.59 16.70
C ARG A 143 3.74 5.83 15.52
N TYR A 144 5.07 5.81 15.46
CA TYR A 144 5.83 5.10 14.44
C TYR A 144 5.59 3.57 14.45
N TYR A 145 5.69 2.93 15.62
CA TYR A 145 5.48 1.48 15.73
C TYR A 145 4.02 1.06 15.48
N PRO A 146 2.99 1.77 15.99
CA PRO A 146 1.60 1.51 15.62
C PRO A 146 1.34 1.57 14.11
N LEU A 147 1.89 2.56 13.40
CA LEU A 147 1.71 2.68 11.93
C LEU A 147 2.34 1.50 11.17
N GLN A 148 3.54 1.08 11.57
CA GLN A 148 4.18 -0.12 11.02
C GLN A 148 3.37 -1.39 11.32
N ALA A 149 2.89 -1.53 12.56
CA ALA A 149 2.09 -2.68 12.97
C ALA A 149 0.78 -2.77 12.21
N VAL A 150 0.04 -1.66 12.07
CA VAL A 150 -1.20 -1.62 11.29
C VAL A 150 -0.93 -1.96 9.82
N THR A 151 0.13 -1.40 9.22
CA THR A 151 0.52 -1.74 7.84
C THR A 151 0.78 -3.24 7.68
N ALA A 152 1.58 -3.83 8.57
CA ALA A 152 1.89 -5.25 8.53
C ALA A 152 0.64 -6.12 8.73
N ILE A 153 -0.23 -5.77 9.68
CA ILE A 153 -1.46 -6.49 9.98
C ILE A 153 -2.43 -6.42 8.80
N SER A 154 -2.67 -5.22 8.26
CA SER A 154 -3.59 -5.03 7.13
C SER A 154 -3.14 -5.81 5.89
N LEU A 155 -1.85 -5.77 5.55
CA LEU A 155 -1.31 -6.53 4.42
C LEU A 155 -1.35 -8.04 4.66
N SER A 156 -1.00 -8.49 5.86
CA SER A 156 -1.05 -9.92 6.21
C SER A 156 -2.49 -10.44 6.16
N LEU A 157 -3.45 -9.67 6.68
CA LEU A 157 -4.87 -10.00 6.63
C LEU A 157 -5.37 -10.02 5.18
N GLY A 158 -5.00 -9.03 4.37
CA GLY A 158 -5.29 -9.00 2.94
C GLY A 158 -4.80 -10.27 2.25
N PHE A 159 -3.54 -10.64 2.45
CA PHE A 159 -2.96 -11.86 1.89
C PHE A 159 -3.69 -13.15 2.35
N VAL A 160 -4.04 -13.25 3.63
CA VAL A 160 -4.80 -14.39 4.16
C VAL A 160 -6.20 -14.47 3.54
N LEU A 161 -6.89 -13.34 3.40
CA LEU A 161 -8.21 -13.27 2.78
C LEU A 161 -8.14 -13.64 1.28
N MET A 162 -7.17 -13.10 0.54
CA MET A 162 -6.92 -13.47 -0.85
C MET A 162 -6.66 -14.98 -0.99
N SER A 163 -5.80 -15.53 -0.12
CA SER A 163 -5.49 -16.96 -0.09
C SER A 163 -6.72 -17.82 0.22
N GLY A 164 -7.62 -17.33 1.08
CA GLY A 164 -8.91 -17.97 1.33
C GLY A 164 -9.82 -17.98 0.11
N VAL A 165 -9.91 -16.86 -0.61
CA VAL A 165 -10.70 -16.74 -1.84
C VAL A 165 -10.17 -17.67 -2.93
N MET A 166 -8.85 -17.75 -3.12
CA MET A 166 -8.23 -18.69 -4.06
C MET A 166 -8.66 -20.14 -3.78
N ARG A 167 -8.59 -20.57 -2.52
CA ARG A 167 -9.04 -21.90 -2.09
C ARG A 167 -10.54 -22.15 -2.33
N ILE A 168 -11.39 -21.15 -2.13
CA ILE A 168 -12.84 -21.27 -2.37
C ILE A 168 -13.13 -21.40 -3.87
N LEU A 169 -12.38 -20.70 -4.71
CA LEU A 169 -12.57 -20.68 -6.16
C LEU A 169 -11.87 -21.86 -6.87
N ASN A 170 -11.12 -22.70 -6.15
CA ASN A 170 -10.25 -23.76 -6.69
C ASN A 170 -9.26 -23.23 -7.75
N VAL A 171 -8.70 -22.04 -7.48
CA VAL A 171 -7.68 -21.38 -8.30
C VAL A 171 -6.37 -21.30 -7.53
#